data_AF-A0A512JN87-F1
#
_entry.id   AF-A0A512JN87-F1
#
_cell.length_a   1.000
_cell.length_b   1.000
_cell.length_c   1.000
_cell.angle_alpha   90.00
_cell.angle_beta   90.00
_cell.angle_gamma   90.00
#
_symmetry.space_group_name_H-M   'P 1'
#
loop_
_entity.id
_entity.type
_entity.pdbx_description
1 polymer ?
#
loop_
_entity_poly.entity_id
_entity_poly.type
_entity_poly.pdbx_seq_one_letter_code
_entity_poly.pdbx_strand_id
1 'polypeptide(L)'
;MMCRALVSSLALCLFIATSARADGCDALTAQMIRGTGASLAGRTGHLVVFRAADAERMSLDCGPPRRMVFRSREREPQRFYFVLIGLAAKTLAHAASERVEILAMNLHQAALLSGEPQFGRVGAAVLRCEPGDHLDGSADGALCRLAVDRRSHPRRKARLSALSVAG
;
A
#
# COMPACT_ATOMS: atom_id res chain seq x y z
N MET A 1 29.55 -33.44 20.20
CA MET A 1 28.60 -32.47 20.82
C MET A 1 28.73 -31.07 20.19
N MET A 2 28.57 -30.91 18.87
CA MET A 2 28.68 -29.60 18.19
C MET A 2 27.41 -29.17 17.41
N CYS A 3 26.41 -30.04 17.29
CA CYS A 3 25.16 -29.72 16.57
C CYS A 3 24.12 -28.94 17.39
N ARG A 4 24.25 -28.83 18.72
CA ARG A 4 23.24 -28.14 19.56
C ARG A 4 23.40 -26.62 19.59
N ALA A 5 24.61 -26.10 19.35
CA ALA A 5 24.89 -24.67 19.33
C ALA A 5 24.35 -23.99 18.06
N LEU A 6 24.46 -24.66 16.90
CA LEU A 6 23.99 -24.15 15.61
C LEU A 6 22.47 -23.98 15.54
N VAL A 7 21.71 -24.90 16.16
CA VAL A 7 20.24 -24.83 16.17
C VAL A 7 19.74 -23.66 17.03
N SER A 8 20.42 -23.36 18.15
CA SER A 8 20.05 -22.23 19.02
C SER A 8 20.29 -20.88 18.35
N SER A 9 21.39 -20.73 17.61
CA SER A 9 21.68 -19.49 16.87
C SER A 9 20.71 -19.26 15.70
N LEU A 10 20.28 -20.33 15.01
CA LEU A 10 19.33 -20.20 13.89
C LEU A 10 17.92 -19.84 14.37
N ALA A 11 17.47 -20.43 15.49
CA ALA A 11 16.18 -20.11 16.08
C ALA A 11 16.12 -18.63 16.54
N LEU A 12 17.18 -18.12 17.17
CA LEU A 12 17.24 -16.73 17.62
C LEU A 12 17.17 -15.72 16.47
N CYS A 13 17.83 -16.00 15.34
CA CYS A 13 17.77 -15.14 14.15
C CYS A 13 16.36 -15.06 13.54
N LEU A 14 15.56 -16.13 13.62
CA LEU A 14 14.18 -16.14 13.10
C LEU A 14 13.22 -15.30 13.96
N PHE A 15 13.42 -15.25 15.28
CA PHE A 15 12.58 -14.45 16.19
C PHE A 15 12.82 -12.94 16.09
N ILE A 16 14.04 -12.51 15.76
CA ILE A 16 14.36 -11.08 15.62
C ILE A 16 13.80 -10.52 14.30
N ALA A 17 13.76 -11.33 13.24
CA ALA A 17 13.24 -10.90 11.95
C ALA A 17 11.72 -10.68 11.94
N THR A 18 10.97 -11.43 12.77
CA THR A 18 9.51 -11.33 12.85
C THR A 18 9.03 -10.11 13.63
N SER A 19 9.70 -9.77 14.75
CA SER A 19 9.40 -8.60 15.57
C SER A 19 9.60 -7.30 14.78
N ALA A 20 10.77 -7.09 14.18
CA ALA A 20 11.05 -5.88 13.39
C ALA A 20 10.07 -5.65 12.23
N ARG A 21 9.56 -6.73 11.62
CA ARG A 21 8.56 -6.65 10.55
C ARG A 21 7.15 -6.37 11.08
N ALA A 22 6.80 -6.92 12.23
CA ALA A 22 5.55 -6.61 12.91
C ALA A 22 5.53 -5.13 13.31
N ASP A 23 6.60 -4.64 13.94
CA ASP A 23 6.80 -3.24 14.33
C ASP A 23 6.67 -2.30 13.12
N GLY A 24 7.25 -2.69 11.97
CA GLY A 24 7.13 -1.94 10.73
C GLY A 24 5.70 -1.87 10.16
N CYS A 25 4.89 -2.91 10.38
CA CYS A 25 3.48 -2.93 9.95
C CYS A 25 2.58 -2.15 10.92
N ASP A 26 2.84 -2.22 12.22
CA ASP A 26 2.13 -1.42 13.23
C ASP A 26 2.39 0.08 13.04
N ALA A 27 3.66 0.46 12.82
CA ALA A 27 4.01 1.84 12.51
C ALA A 27 3.30 2.34 11.25
N LEU A 28 3.29 1.53 10.18
CA LEU A 28 2.60 1.88 8.94
C LEU A 28 1.08 1.95 9.11
N THR A 29 0.50 1.06 9.90
CA THR A 29 -0.94 1.06 10.23
C THR A 29 -1.31 2.34 10.96
N ALA A 30 -0.55 2.72 11.99
CA ALA A 30 -0.76 3.96 12.72
C ALA A 30 -0.58 5.20 11.84
N GLN A 31 0.37 5.17 10.90
CA GLN A 31 0.53 6.21 9.90
C GLN A 31 -0.68 6.30 8.97
N MET A 32 -1.23 5.17 8.51
CA MET A 32 -2.43 5.16 7.67
C MET A 32 -3.62 5.78 8.39
N ILE A 33 -3.89 5.37 9.62
CA ILE A 33 -4.98 5.91 10.44
C ILE A 33 -4.87 7.44 10.54
N ARG A 34 -3.68 7.97 10.87
CA ARG A 34 -3.46 9.42 10.94
C ARG A 34 -3.54 10.13 9.59
N GLY A 35 -3.05 9.48 8.53
CA GLY A 35 -2.96 10.07 7.20
C GLY A 35 -4.29 10.10 6.45
N THR A 36 -5.20 9.17 6.75
CA THR A 36 -6.48 9.02 6.03
C THR A 36 -7.71 9.26 6.90
N GLY A 37 -7.56 9.31 8.23
CA GLY A 37 -8.69 9.34 9.17
C GLY A 37 -9.46 8.02 9.28
N ALA A 38 -9.00 6.95 8.62
CA ALA A 38 -9.61 5.63 8.72
C ALA A 38 -9.33 5.00 10.09
N SER A 39 -10.19 4.09 10.55
CA SER A 39 -10.01 3.35 11.79
C SER A 39 -9.66 1.88 11.55
N LEU A 40 -8.98 1.22 12.48
CA LEU A 40 -8.63 -0.19 12.37
C LEU A 40 -9.89 -1.06 12.50
N ALA A 41 -10.15 -1.90 11.50
CA ALA A 41 -11.23 -2.89 11.53
C ALA A 41 -10.74 -4.27 12.00
N GLY A 42 -9.50 -4.61 11.68
CA GLY A 42 -8.90 -5.89 12.05
C GLY A 42 -7.55 -6.10 11.37
N ARG A 43 -6.80 -7.10 11.85
CA ARG A 43 -5.50 -7.48 11.29
C ARG A 43 -5.30 -8.98 11.36
N THR A 44 -4.80 -9.54 10.28
CA THR A 44 -4.39 -10.95 10.18
C THR A 44 -3.03 -11.02 9.50
N GLY A 45 -1.99 -11.35 10.27
CA GLY A 45 -0.62 -11.39 9.76
C GLY A 45 -0.15 -10.03 9.21
N HIS A 46 0.10 -9.97 7.90
CA HIS A 46 0.50 -8.75 7.18
C HIS A 46 -0.66 -7.97 6.57
N LEU A 47 -1.88 -8.51 6.63
CA LEU A 47 -3.07 -7.87 6.11
C LEU A 47 -3.74 -7.05 7.23
N VAL A 48 -3.96 -5.78 6.97
CA VAL A 48 -4.65 -4.84 7.85
C VAL A 48 -5.89 -4.33 7.12
N VAL A 49 -7.05 -4.38 7.77
CA VAL A 49 -8.32 -3.89 7.22
C VAL A 49 -8.72 -2.66 8.01
N PHE A 50 -9.17 -1.63 7.30
CA PHE A 50 -9.61 -0.36 7.87
C PHE A 50 -11.09 -0.13 7.58
N ARG A 51 -11.77 0.59 8.48
CA ARG A 51 -13.05 1.23 8.21
C ARG A 51 -12.78 2.67 7.78
N ALA A 52 -13.26 3.04 6.60
CA ALA A 52 -13.24 4.41 6.11
C ALA A 52 -14.67 4.80 5.74
N ALA A 53 -15.07 6.05 5.95
CA ALA A 53 -16.42 6.51 5.64
C ALA A 53 -16.73 6.37 4.14
N ASP A 54 -15.72 6.62 3.30
CA ASP A 54 -15.88 6.75 1.85
C ASP A 54 -15.51 5.48 1.07
N ALA A 55 -15.24 4.37 1.75
CA ALA A 55 -14.95 3.09 1.12
C ALA A 55 -15.54 1.93 1.92
N GLU A 56 -16.20 1.00 1.24
CA GLU A 56 -16.71 -0.23 1.84
C GLU A 56 -15.57 -1.06 2.45
N ARG A 57 -14.46 -1.15 1.71
CA ARG A 57 -13.28 -1.86 2.17
C ARG A 57 -12.02 -1.10 1.79
N MET A 58 -11.20 -0.82 2.80
CA MET A 58 -9.85 -0.33 2.65
C MET A 58 -8.92 -1.33 3.33
N SER A 59 -7.94 -1.86 2.63
CA SER A 59 -6.98 -2.82 3.22
C SER A 59 -5.55 -2.56 2.78
N LEU A 60 -4.61 -2.80 3.69
CA LEU A 60 -3.17 -2.70 3.50
C LEU A 60 -2.54 -4.09 3.64
N ASP A 61 -1.77 -4.49 2.64
CA ASP A 61 -0.78 -5.56 2.75
C ASP A 61 0.59 -4.95 3.05
N CYS A 62 1.08 -5.18 4.27
CA CYS A 62 2.40 -4.76 4.74
C CYS A 62 3.55 -5.55 4.11
N GLY A 63 3.27 -6.67 3.42
CA GLY A 63 4.26 -7.48 2.73
C GLY A 63 4.98 -6.71 1.62
N PRO A 64 6.19 -7.14 1.20
CA PRO A 64 6.88 -6.55 0.06
C PRO A 64 6.36 -7.14 -1.27
N PRO A 65 6.00 -6.30 -2.27
CA PRO A 65 5.78 -4.86 -2.19
C PRO A 65 4.51 -4.51 -1.43
N ARG A 66 4.56 -3.38 -0.71
CA ARG A 66 3.43 -2.87 0.08
C ARG A 66 2.32 -2.44 -0.87
N ARG A 67 1.10 -2.84 -0.57
CA ARG A 67 -0.06 -2.65 -1.44
C ARG A 67 -1.28 -2.29 -0.65
N MET A 68 -2.17 -1.50 -1.25
CA MET A 68 -3.47 -1.21 -0.71
C MET A 68 -4.56 -1.51 -1.73
N VAL A 69 -5.73 -1.88 -1.22
CA VAL A 69 -6.94 -2.13 -2.00
C VAL A 69 -8.05 -1.26 -1.44
N PHE A 70 -8.77 -0.61 -2.33
CA PHE A 70 -9.93 0.22 -2.06
C PHE A 70 -11.11 -0.35 -2.84
N ARG A 71 -12.23 -0.56 -2.16
CA ARG A 71 -13.48 -1.00 -2.75
C ARG A 71 -14.61 -0.08 -2.33
N SER A 72 -15.41 0.33 -3.30
CA SER A 72 -16.73 0.93 -3.09
C SER A 72 -17.79 -0.06 -3.56
N ARG A 73 -19.00 0.03 -3.00
CA ARG A 73 -20.19 -0.66 -3.55
C ARG A 73 -20.79 0.12 -4.71
N GLU A 74 -20.54 1.42 -4.76
CA GLU A 74 -21.01 2.29 -5.83
C GLU A 74 -20.15 2.03 -7.07
N ARG A 75 -20.81 1.81 -8.21
CA ARG A 75 -20.16 1.68 -9.52
C ARG A 75 -19.42 2.97 -9.88
N GLU A 76 -20.01 4.11 -9.55
CA GLU A 76 -19.44 5.44 -9.70
C GLU A 76 -19.40 6.10 -8.31
N PRO A 77 -18.30 5.93 -7.56
CA PRO A 77 -18.17 6.46 -6.21
C PRO A 77 -18.15 7.99 -6.18
N GLN A 78 -18.59 8.56 -5.07
CA GLN A 78 -18.38 9.99 -4.81
C GLN A 78 -16.89 10.37 -4.75
N ARG A 79 -16.61 11.67 -4.96
CA ARG A 79 -15.24 12.22 -4.98
C ARG A 79 -14.39 11.82 -3.76
N PHE A 80 -15.00 11.73 -2.57
CA PHE A 80 -14.29 11.40 -1.33
C PHE A 80 -13.61 10.03 -1.35
N TYR A 81 -14.12 9.07 -2.13
CA TYR A 81 -13.45 7.79 -2.37
C TYR A 81 -12.06 7.99 -3.01
N PHE A 82 -11.95 8.90 -3.99
CA PHE A 82 -10.68 9.18 -4.67
C PHE A 82 -9.75 10.05 -3.81
N VAL A 83 -10.30 10.95 -2.99
CA VAL A 83 -9.55 11.70 -1.97
C VAL A 83 -8.87 10.73 -1.00
N LEU A 84 -9.59 9.71 -0.52
CA LEU A 84 -9.06 8.67 0.35
C LEU A 84 -7.88 7.93 -0.27
N ILE A 85 -7.96 7.57 -1.57
CA ILE A 85 -6.85 6.96 -2.31
C ILE A 85 -5.64 7.91 -2.36
N GLY A 86 -5.87 9.20 -2.61
CA GLY A 86 -4.82 10.22 -2.62
C GLY A 86 -4.11 10.35 -1.26
N LEU A 87 -4.85 10.40 -0.17
CA LEU A 87 -4.31 10.45 1.20
C LEU A 87 -3.50 9.20 1.56
N ALA A 88 -4.01 8.03 1.16
CA ALA A 88 -3.29 6.78 1.35
C ALA A 88 -1.99 6.74 0.54
N ALA A 89 -1.98 7.23 -0.70
CA ALA A 89 -0.78 7.30 -1.53
C ALA A 89 0.27 8.27 -1.00
N LYS A 90 -0.13 9.40 -0.42
CA LYS A 90 0.76 10.30 0.30
C LYS A 90 1.45 9.60 1.46
N THR A 91 0.69 8.78 2.20
CA THR A 91 1.22 8.05 3.36
C THR A 91 2.09 6.86 2.96
N LEU A 92 1.68 6.11 1.93
CA LEU A 92 2.32 4.84 1.55
C LEU A 92 3.55 5.04 0.66
N ALA A 93 3.47 6.01 -0.26
CA ALA A 93 4.43 6.19 -1.35
C ALA A 93 5.02 7.61 -1.42
N HIS A 94 4.66 8.50 -0.47
CA HIS A 94 5.05 9.91 -0.48
C HIS A 94 4.69 10.65 -1.77
N ALA A 95 3.62 10.24 -2.44
CA ALA A 95 3.10 10.91 -3.64
C ALA A 95 2.23 12.11 -3.28
N ALA A 96 2.12 13.09 -4.18
CA ALA A 96 1.22 14.23 -4.00
C ALA A 96 -0.24 13.74 -4.04
N SER A 97 -0.99 13.93 -2.94
CA SER A 97 -2.34 13.37 -2.76
C SER A 97 -3.31 13.82 -3.85
N GLU A 98 -3.36 15.12 -4.14
CA GLU A 98 -4.25 15.71 -5.14
C GLU A 98 -3.99 15.14 -6.56
N ARG A 99 -2.72 14.94 -6.92
CA ARG A 99 -2.37 14.34 -8.22
C ARG A 99 -2.80 12.88 -8.31
N VAL A 100 -2.70 12.15 -7.20
CA VAL A 100 -3.16 10.74 -7.16
C VAL A 100 -4.68 10.66 -7.17
N GLU A 101 -5.38 11.57 -6.49
CA GLU A 101 -6.84 11.68 -6.56
C GLU A 101 -7.31 11.89 -8.00
N ILE A 102 -6.76 12.89 -8.70
CA ILE A 102 -7.09 13.16 -10.11
C ILE A 102 -6.76 11.95 -10.99
N LEU A 103 -5.60 11.32 -10.77
CA LEU A 103 -5.25 10.10 -11.49
C LEU A 103 -6.28 9.00 -11.25
N ALA A 104 -6.69 8.77 -10.01
CA ALA A 104 -7.65 7.73 -9.66
C ALA A 104 -9.00 7.94 -10.33
N MET A 105 -9.49 9.18 -10.34
CA MET A 105 -10.73 9.55 -11.06
C MET A 105 -10.61 9.26 -12.55
N ASN A 106 -9.51 9.69 -13.19
CA ASN A 106 -9.30 9.49 -14.62
C ASN A 106 -9.17 8.01 -15.00
N LEU A 107 -8.43 7.22 -14.22
CA LEU A 107 -8.29 5.79 -14.47
C LEU A 107 -9.61 5.05 -14.27
N HIS A 108 -10.38 5.42 -13.25
CA HIS A 108 -11.70 4.83 -13.02
C HIS A 108 -12.65 5.13 -14.19
N GLN A 109 -12.72 6.38 -14.63
CA GLN A 109 -13.54 6.76 -15.78
C GLN A 109 -13.10 6.03 -17.05
N ALA A 110 -11.80 5.97 -17.31
CA ALA A 110 -11.27 5.24 -18.46
C ALA A 110 -11.60 3.74 -18.38
N ALA A 111 -11.56 3.13 -17.18
CA ALA A 111 -11.89 1.72 -17.00
C ALA A 111 -13.38 1.45 -17.25
N LEU A 112 -14.26 2.34 -16.80
CA LEU A 112 -15.69 2.27 -17.11
C LEU A 112 -15.98 2.37 -18.61
N LEU A 113 -15.26 3.24 -19.31
CA LEU A 113 -15.44 3.46 -20.75
C LEU A 113 -14.89 2.31 -21.60
N SER A 114 -13.72 1.77 -21.23
CA SER A 114 -13.07 0.72 -22.01
C SER A 114 -13.53 -0.69 -21.64
N GLY A 115 -14.16 -0.86 -20.47
CA GLY A 115 -14.44 -2.18 -19.91
C GLY A 115 -13.19 -2.95 -19.50
N GLU A 116 -12.04 -2.27 -19.37
CA GLU A 116 -10.73 -2.89 -19.17
C GLU A 116 -9.99 -2.22 -18.01
N PRO A 117 -9.14 -2.95 -17.27
CA PRO A 117 -8.36 -2.37 -16.17
C PRO A 117 -7.40 -1.29 -16.65
N GLN A 118 -7.40 -0.15 -15.95
CA GLN A 118 -6.56 1.01 -16.29
C GLN A 118 -5.46 1.21 -15.26
N PHE A 119 -4.32 1.73 -15.73
CA PHE A 119 -3.12 1.89 -14.91
C PHE A 119 -2.49 3.27 -15.07
N GLY A 120 -1.89 3.76 -13.99
CA GLY A 120 -1.13 4.99 -14.02
C GLY A 120 -0.19 5.14 -12.84
N ARG A 121 0.56 6.24 -12.83
CA ARG A 121 1.58 6.49 -11.83
C ARG A 121 1.69 7.97 -11.49
N VAL A 122 1.94 8.26 -10.21
CA VAL A 122 2.41 9.57 -9.73
C VAL A 122 3.58 9.33 -8.77
N GLY A 123 4.79 9.75 -9.16
CA GLY A 123 5.99 9.48 -8.38
C GLY A 123 6.20 7.97 -8.16
N ALA A 124 6.30 7.54 -6.90
CA ALA A 124 6.42 6.12 -6.54
C ALA A 124 5.07 5.40 -6.38
N ALA A 125 3.93 6.11 -6.44
CA ALA A 125 2.60 5.51 -6.37
C ALA A 125 2.19 4.97 -7.74
N VAL A 126 1.93 3.66 -7.81
CA VAL A 126 1.32 3.00 -8.98
C VAL A 126 -0.10 2.65 -8.62
N LEU A 127 -1.04 3.05 -9.49
CA LEU A 127 -2.46 2.83 -9.30
C LEU A 127 -3.02 2.00 -10.45
N ARG A 128 -3.86 1.03 -10.13
CA ARG A 128 -4.66 0.25 -11.07
C ARG A 128 -6.12 0.34 -10.65
N CYS A 129 -7.02 0.71 -11.54
CA CYS A 129 -8.47 0.65 -11.28
C CYS A 129 -9.10 -0.36 -12.24
N GLU A 130 -9.93 -1.25 -11.71
CA GLU A 130 -10.67 -2.23 -12.51
C GLU A 130 -11.97 -1.60 -13.03
N PRO A 131 -12.50 -2.08 -14.16
CA PRO A 131 -13.89 -1.83 -14.50
C PRO A 131 -14.77 -2.43 -13.40
N GLY A 132 -15.78 -1.69 -12.94
CA GLY A 132 -16.83 -2.28 -12.09
C GLY A 132 -17.55 -3.36 -12.90
N ASP A 133 -17.78 -4.53 -12.30
CA ASP A 133 -18.20 -5.73 -13.01
C ASP A 133 -19.58 -5.57 -13.70
N HIS A 134 -19.79 -6.25 -14.82
CA HIS A 134 -21.04 -6.21 -15.61
C HIS A 134 -21.82 -7.52 -15.42
N LEU A 135 -23.15 -7.38 -15.21
CA LEU A 135 -24.31 -8.31 -15.38
C LEU A 135 -24.24 -9.79 -14.93
N ASP A 136 -23.07 -10.32 -14.56
CA ASP A 136 -22.82 -11.76 -14.39
C ASP A 136 -22.58 -12.13 -12.91
N GLY A 137 -22.65 -11.12 -12.02
CA GLY A 137 -22.99 -11.32 -10.60
C GLY A 137 -21.83 -11.46 -9.61
N SER A 138 -20.60 -11.00 -9.86
CA SER A 138 -19.60 -10.95 -8.77
C SER A 138 -18.46 -9.92 -8.90
N ALA A 139 -18.82 -8.63 -8.93
CA ALA A 139 -18.32 -7.61 -8.00
C ALA A 139 -18.98 -6.25 -8.30
N ASP A 140 -20.10 -5.98 -7.61
CA ASP A 140 -20.69 -4.64 -7.65
C ASP A 140 -19.71 -3.62 -7.07
N GLY A 141 -19.43 -2.57 -7.86
CA GLY A 141 -18.78 -1.34 -7.44
C GLY A 141 -17.34 -1.11 -7.93
N ALA A 142 -16.77 0.02 -7.54
CA ALA A 142 -15.43 0.42 -7.94
C ALA A 142 -14.32 -0.30 -7.15
N LEU A 143 -13.24 -0.69 -7.82
CA LEU A 143 -12.07 -1.32 -7.23
C LEU A 143 -10.79 -0.64 -7.73
N CYS A 144 -10.00 -0.09 -6.81
CA CYS A 144 -8.67 0.43 -7.13
C CYS A 144 -7.59 -0.18 -6.21
N ARG A 145 -6.43 -0.44 -6.80
CA ARG A 145 -5.25 -1.03 -6.15
C ARG A 145 -4.08 -0.08 -6.25
N LEU A 146 -3.50 0.25 -5.11
CA LEU A 146 -2.35 1.13 -4.96
C LEU A 146 -1.13 0.31 -4.56
N ALA A 147 0.02 0.54 -5.18
CA ALA A 147 1.27 -0.09 -4.83
C ALA A 147 2.43 0.93 -4.84
N VAL A 148 3.49 0.62 -4.09
CA VAL A 148 4.74 1.39 -4.15
C VAL A 148 5.67 0.76 -5.18
N ASP A 149 6.05 1.52 -6.21
CA ASP A 149 7.14 1.13 -7.10
C ASP A 149 8.50 1.47 -6.48
N ARG A 150 9.16 0.43 -5.96
CA ARG A 150 10.50 0.54 -5.36
C ARG A 150 11.60 0.86 -6.37
N ARG A 151 11.38 0.71 -7.68
CA ARG A 151 12.36 1.11 -8.70
C ARG A 151 12.48 2.63 -8.85
N SER A 152 11.51 3.38 -8.33
CA SER A 152 11.42 4.84 -8.47
C SER A 152 12.08 5.61 -7.31
N HIS A 153 12.58 4.94 -6.27
CA HIS A 153 13.34 5.60 -5.21
C HIS A 153 14.82 5.64 -5.60
N PRO A 154 15.41 6.81 -5.91
CA PRO A 154 16.85 6.92 -6.01
C PRO A 154 17.41 6.55 -4.63
N ARG A 155 18.10 5.41 -4.56
CA ARG A 155 18.93 5.03 -3.41
C ARG A 155 19.74 6.28 -3.05
N ARG A 156 19.42 6.94 -1.93
CA ARG A 156 20.33 7.91 -1.31
C ARG A 156 21.64 7.15 -1.17
N LYS A 157 22.63 7.47 -1.99
CA LYS A 157 23.98 6.93 -1.87
C LYS A 157 24.40 7.23 -0.43
N ALA A 158 24.48 6.21 0.40
CA ALA A 158 25.23 6.28 1.63
C ALA A 158 26.69 6.50 1.20
N ARG A 159 27.07 7.76 1.00
CA ARG A 159 28.47 8.16 1.04
C ARG A 159 28.87 8.06 2.52
N LEU A 160 29.22 6.85 2.94
CA LEU A 160 30.23 6.74 3.99
C LEU A 160 31.55 7.10 3.31
N SER A 161 32.00 8.30 3.60
CA SER A 161 33.35 8.76 3.35
C SER A 161 34.31 7.76 4.01
N ALA A 162 34.98 6.95 3.20
CA ALA A 162 36.30 6.45 3.54
C ALA A 162 37.26 7.66 3.53
N LEU A 163 37.45 8.29 4.68
CA LEU A 163 38.73 8.90 5.05
C LEU A 163 39.34 7.96 6.09
N SER A 164 40.62 7.64 6.14
CA SER A 164 41.76 7.79 5.26
C SER A 164 42.85 7.02 6.02
N VAL A 165 43.50 6.05 5.39
CA VAL A 165 44.78 5.52 5.87
C VAL A 165 45.84 6.52 5.44
N ALA A 166 46.57 7.10 6.38
CA ALA A 166 47.99 7.44 6.27
C ALA A 166 48.42 8.19 7.54
N GLY A 167 49.33 7.57 8.29
CA GLY A 167 50.00 8.07 9.49
C GLY A 167 50.88 6.97 10.01
#